data_AF-A0A1H7XA84-F1
#
_entry.id   AF-A0A1H7XA84-F1
#
_cell.length_a   1.000
_cell.length_b   1.000
_cell.length_c   1.000
_cell.angle_alpha   90.00
_cell.angle_beta   90.00
_cell.angle_gamma   90.00
#
_symmetry.space_group_name_H-M   'P 1'
#
loop_
_entity.id
_entity.type
_entity.pdbx_description
1 polymer ?
#
loop_
_entity_poly.entity_id
_entity_poly.type
_entity_poly.pdbx_seq_one_letter_code
_entity_poly.pdbx_strand_id
1 'polypeptide(L)'
;MPVDFDAIRKEIAVKHNVLLTKDDPVLVTVSLNEIVLAHYLELLSETYDDQARALIQSFQTHTEQSLEQATKTAEKIITQSTEYVAQEIKDVVNKSAAEAYSLALKQAAQLNDDLKRQLNDQAATVLEVRTSRNTSIIAAVIAICCALLILVVAVLK
;
A
#
# COMPACT_ATOMS: atom_id res chain seq x y z
N MET A 1 8.87 40.44 50.95
CA MET A 1 8.24 41.62 51.58
C MET A 1 8.77 41.65 53.00
N PRO A 2 9.46 42.72 53.42
CA PRO A 2 10.10 42.76 54.73
C PRO A 2 9.02 42.71 55.83
N VAL A 3 9.28 41.93 56.89
CA VAL A 3 8.37 41.82 58.03
C VAL A 3 8.29 43.14 58.80
N ASP A 4 7.06 43.57 59.08
CA ASP A 4 6.79 44.72 59.94
C ASP A 4 6.81 44.30 61.42
N PHE A 5 7.97 44.49 62.05
CA PHE A 5 8.17 44.15 63.47
C PHE A 5 7.28 44.95 64.42
N ASP A 6 6.79 46.14 64.03
CA ASP A 6 5.91 46.96 64.86
C ASP A 6 4.47 46.44 64.83
N ALA A 7 4.02 45.92 63.70
CA ALA A 7 2.76 45.20 63.60
C ALA A 7 2.76 43.93 64.46
N ILE A 8 3.83 43.13 64.38
CA ILE A 8 3.97 41.90 65.18
C ILE A 8 4.04 42.21 66.67
N ARG A 9 4.75 43.27 67.06
CA ARG A 9 4.78 43.75 68.46
C ARG A 9 3.39 44.03 69.00
N LYS A 10 2.59 44.78 68.24
CA LYS A 10 1.21 45.14 68.62
C LYS A 10 0.31 43.90 68.71
N GLU A 11 0.40 42.99 67.76
CA GLU A 11 -0.43 41.80 67.73
C GLU A 11 -0.13 40.86 68.91
N ILE A 12 1.14 40.62 69.22
CA ILE A 12 1.52 39.78 70.36
C ILE A 12 1.13 40.44 71.69
N ALA A 13 1.29 41.76 71.80
CA ALA A 13 0.86 42.50 72.99
C ALA A 13 -0.65 42.39 73.23
N VAL A 14 -1.47 42.47 72.18
CA VAL A 14 -2.93 42.33 72.30
C VAL A 14 -3.34 40.89 72.62
N LYS A 15 -2.71 39.90 71.96
CA LYS A 15 -3.15 38.49 72.03
C LYS A 15 -2.64 37.74 73.25
N HIS A 16 -1.45 38.08 73.71
CA HIS A 16 -0.76 37.38 74.81
C HIS A 16 -0.55 38.27 76.04
N ASN A 17 -0.94 39.55 75.98
CA ASN A 17 -0.80 40.52 77.06
C ASN A 17 0.66 40.72 77.52
N VAL A 18 1.62 40.56 76.59
CA VAL A 18 3.06 40.69 76.82
C VAL A 18 3.62 41.87 76.03
N LEU A 19 4.31 42.79 76.71
CA LEU A 19 4.96 43.94 76.08
C LEU A 19 6.38 43.55 75.62
N LEU A 20 6.58 43.38 74.32
CA LEU A 20 7.88 43.03 73.75
C LEU A 20 8.77 44.27 73.58
N THR A 21 10.01 44.20 74.07
CA THR A 21 11.05 45.21 73.82
C THR A 21 11.80 44.91 72.51
N LYS A 22 12.67 45.83 72.07
CA LYS A 22 13.40 45.69 70.79
C LYS A 22 14.33 44.48 70.74
N ASP A 23 14.88 44.09 71.88
CA ASP A 23 15.83 42.97 72.02
C ASP A 23 15.14 41.68 72.52
N ASP A 24 13.80 41.61 72.41
CA ASP A 24 13.05 40.47 72.91
C ASP A 24 13.34 39.20 72.08
N PRO A 25 13.66 38.06 72.72
CA PRO A 25 13.92 36.79 72.04
C PRO A 25 12.81 36.35 71.07
N VAL A 26 11.56 36.75 71.32
CA VAL A 26 10.42 36.44 70.44
C VAL A 26 10.56 37.15 69.10
N LEU A 27 10.95 38.43 69.10
CA LEU A 27 11.19 39.18 67.86
C LEU A 27 12.42 38.67 67.11
N VAL A 28 13.48 38.29 67.84
CA VAL A 28 14.68 37.66 67.25
C VAL A 28 14.31 36.34 66.55
N THR A 29 13.42 35.55 67.14
CA THR A 29 12.94 34.28 66.55
C THR A 29 12.12 34.53 65.27
N VAL A 30 11.29 35.57 65.25
CA VAL A 30 10.55 35.98 64.05
C VAL A 30 11.50 36.42 62.93
N SER A 31 12.50 37.26 63.25
CA SER A 31 13.53 37.66 62.29
C SER A 31 14.30 36.46 61.74
N LEU A 32 14.66 35.50 62.61
CA LEU A 32 15.36 34.29 62.20
C LEU A 32 14.49 33.45 61.25
N ASN A 33 13.20 33.30 61.54
CA ASN A 33 12.26 32.61 60.67
C ASN A 33 12.13 33.30 59.31
N GLU A 34 12.05 34.64 59.26
CA GLU A 34 11.99 35.39 58.01
C GLU A 34 13.24 35.14 57.15
N ILE A 35 14.44 35.21 57.74
CA ILE A 35 15.70 34.98 57.03
C ILE A 35 15.76 33.56 56.47
N VAL A 36 15.39 32.57 57.29
CA VAL A 36 15.40 31.16 56.86
C VAL A 36 14.38 30.92 55.75
N LEU A 37 13.16 31.43 55.88
CA LEU A 37 12.13 31.30 54.84
C LEU A 37 12.50 32.02 53.55
N ALA A 38 13.10 33.20 53.63
CA ALA A 38 13.59 33.94 52.46
C ALA A 38 14.68 33.15 51.73
N HIS A 39 15.63 32.58 52.47
CA HIS A 39 16.69 31.75 51.90
C HIS A 39 16.15 30.48 51.22
N TYR A 40 15.19 29.79 51.86
CA TYR A 40 14.55 28.62 51.23
C TYR A 40 13.73 28.98 50.00
N LEU A 41 13.04 30.12 49.99
CA LEU A 41 12.31 30.59 48.81
C LEU A 41 13.25 30.92 47.65
N GLU A 42 14.41 31.52 47.93
CA GLU A 42 15.42 31.83 46.93
C GLU A 42 16.01 30.54 46.33
N LEU A 43 16.39 29.57 47.17
CA LEU A 43 16.87 28.26 46.74
C LEU A 43 15.81 27.51 45.90
N LEU A 44 14.55 27.58 46.32
CA LEU A 44 13.44 26.95 45.59
C LEU A 44 13.21 27.63 44.23
N SER A 45 13.31 28.96 44.17
CA SER A 45 13.21 29.71 42.92
C SER A 45 14.31 29.32 41.93
N GLU A 46 15.56 29.23 42.40
CA GLU A 46 16.69 28.83 41.57
C GLU A 46 16.53 27.39 41.05
N THR A 47 16.12 26.47 41.93
CA THR A 47 15.83 25.09 41.55
C THR A 47 14.69 25.00 40.52
N TYR A 48 13.65 25.83 40.67
CA TYR A 48 12.52 25.85 39.75
C TYR A 48 12.91 26.38 38.37
N ASP A 49 13.74 27.43 38.31
CA ASP A 49 14.25 27.96 37.06
C ASP A 49 15.12 26.95 36.31
N ASP A 50 15.98 26.22 37.03
CA ASP A 50 16.79 25.15 36.44
C ASP A 50 15.93 23.98 35.95
N GLN A 51 14.93 23.57 36.72
CA GLN A 51 13.98 22.53 36.30
C GLN A 51 13.14 22.97 35.11
N ALA A 52 12.71 24.23 35.05
CA ALA A 52 11.96 24.77 33.92
C ALA A 52 12.81 24.76 32.64
N ARG A 53 14.09 25.13 32.72
CA ARG A 53 15.04 25.05 31.60
C ARG A 53 15.27 23.62 31.15
N ALA A 54 15.51 22.71 32.09
CA ALA A 54 15.68 21.28 31.80
C ALA A 54 14.43 20.68 31.14
N LEU A 55 13.24 21.07 31.61
CA LEU A 55 11.97 20.65 31.02
C LEU A 55 11.82 21.14 29.59
N ILE A 56 12.07 22.43 29.32
CA ILE A 56 12.02 23.00 27.96
C ILE A 56 12.99 22.27 27.03
N GLN A 57 14.23 22.04 27.49
CA GLN A 57 15.23 21.31 26.71
C GLN A 57 14.77 19.88 26.41
N SER A 58 14.26 19.16 27.42
CA SER A 58 13.74 17.80 27.22
C SER A 58 12.57 17.76 26.23
N PHE A 59 11.67 18.74 26.28
CA PHE A 59 10.54 18.85 25.36
C PHE A 59 11.01 19.11 23.93
N GLN A 60 11.98 20.01 23.73
CA GLN A 60 12.57 20.26 22.41
C GLN A 60 13.21 19.00 21.85
N THR A 61 14.07 18.33 22.62
CA THR A 61 14.71 17.08 22.18
C THR A 61 13.69 15.98 21.87
N HIS A 62 12.67 15.80 22.72
CA HIS A 62 11.62 14.81 22.46
C HIS A 62 10.80 15.14 21.21
N THR A 63 10.53 16.42 20.95
CA THR A 63 9.77 16.85 19.78
C THR A 63 10.56 16.61 18.49
N GLU A 64 11.86 16.94 18.48
CA GLU A 64 12.76 16.69 17.35
C GLU A 64 12.88 15.19 17.06
N GLN A 65 13.09 14.37 18.09
CA GLN A 65 13.16 12.92 17.95
C GLN A 65 11.84 12.32 17.44
N SER A 66 10.71 12.80 17.94
CA SER A 66 9.39 12.33 17.51
C SER A 66 9.13 12.69 16.05
N LEU A 67 9.55 13.88 15.62
CA LEU A 67 9.45 14.31 14.23
C LEU A 67 10.32 13.44 13.32
N GLU A 68 11.57 13.19 13.69
CA GLU A 68 12.48 12.34 12.92
C GLU A 68 11.99 10.87 12.82
N GLN A 69 11.42 10.33 13.89
CA GLN A 69 10.82 8.99 13.86
C GLN A 69 9.57 8.95 12.98
N ALA A 70 8.74 10.00 13.04
CA ALA A 70 7.55 10.11 12.20
C ALA A 70 7.92 10.19 10.72
N THR A 71 8.94 10.98 10.34
CA THR A 71 9.40 11.09 8.96
C THR A 71 9.98 9.78 8.46
N LYS A 72 10.86 9.12 9.22
CA LYS A 72 11.39 7.79 8.87
C LYS A 72 10.28 6.73 8.70
N THR A 73 9.26 6.79 9.55
CA THR A 73 8.11 5.88 9.45
C THR A 73 7.29 6.17 8.20
N ALA A 74 7.05 7.44 7.89
CA ALA A 74 6.35 7.85 6.67
C ALA A 74 7.11 7.43 5.41
N GLU A 75 8.43 7.66 5.36
CA GLU A 75 9.30 7.20 4.27
C GLU A 75 9.19 5.69 4.07
N LYS A 76 9.30 4.91 5.16
CA LYS A 76 9.17 3.46 5.10
C LYS A 76 7.82 3.03 4.54
N ILE A 77 6.72 3.63 5.01
CA ILE A 77 5.37 3.30 4.53
C ILE A 77 5.24 3.63 3.04
N ILE A 78 5.72 4.79 2.61
CA ILE A 78 5.67 5.21 1.21
C ILE A 78 6.46 4.23 0.35
N THR A 79 7.72 3.94 0.71
CA THR A 79 8.56 3.00 -0.05
C THR A 79 7.93 1.62 -0.11
N GLN A 80 7.46 1.07 1.01
CA GLN A 80 6.83 -0.25 1.04
C GLN A 80 5.55 -0.29 0.21
N SER A 81 4.75 0.78 0.23
CA SER A 81 3.53 0.87 -0.57
C SER A 81 3.83 0.97 -2.05
N THR A 82 4.85 1.76 -2.43
CA THR A 82 5.28 1.89 -3.82
C THR A 82 5.85 0.57 -4.35
N GLU A 83 6.68 -0.13 -3.57
CA GLU A 83 7.21 -1.45 -3.90
C GLU A 83 6.07 -2.46 -4.11
N TYR A 84 5.10 -2.48 -3.20
CA TYR A 84 3.93 -3.35 -3.29
C TYR A 84 3.10 -3.07 -4.55
N VAL A 85 2.78 -1.81 -4.83
CA VAL A 85 2.03 -1.43 -6.04
C VAL A 85 2.81 -1.77 -7.31
N ALA A 86 4.12 -1.54 -7.33
CA ALA A 86 4.96 -1.90 -8.46
C ALA A 86 4.97 -3.42 -8.70
N GLN A 87 5.00 -4.22 -7.64
CA GLN A 87 4.95 -5.67 -7.73
C GLN A 87 3.58 -6.16 -8.21
N GLU A 88 2.49 -5.60 -7.68
CA GLU A 88 1.13 -5.94 -8.10
C GLU A 88 0.91 -5.61 -9.59
N ILE A 89 1.40 -4.46 -10.05
CA ILE A 89 1.34 -4.09 -11.48
C ILE A 89 2.11 -5.10 -12.33
N LYS A 90 3.33 -5.47 -11.93
CA LYS A 90 4.11 -6.49 -12.65
C LYS A 90 3.37 -7.82 -12.71
N ASP A 91 2.76 -8.25 -11.62
CA ASP A 91 2.04 -9.51 -11.56
C ASP A 91 0.77 -9.49 -12.44
N VAL A 92 0.03 -8.37 -12.45
CA VAL A 92 -1.12 -8.18 -13.35
C VAL A 92 -0.68 -8.17 -14.81
N VAL A 93 0.40 -7.47 -15.15
CA VAL A 93 0.95 -7.44 -16.52
C VAL A 93 1.40 -8.83 -16.95
N ASN A 94 2.10 -9.57 -16.10
CA ASN A 94 2.56 -10.93 -16.39
C ASN A 94 1.39 -11.89 -16.58
N LYS A 95 0.34 -11.80 -15.74
CA LYS A 95 -0.88 -12.59 -15.91
C LYS A 95 -1.59 -12.26 -17.21
N SER A 96 -1.77 -10.98 -17.52
CA SER A 96 -2.41 -10.54 -18.77
C SER A 96 -1.61 -10.98 -20.01
N ALA A 97 -0.28 -10.90 -19.97
CA ALA A 97 0.58 -11.39 -21.04
C ALA A 97 0.49 -12.90 -21.23
N ALA A 98 0.45 -13.67 -20.13
CA ALA A 98 0.28 -15.12 -20.17
C ALA A 98 -1.10 -15.51 -20.73
N GLU A 99 -2.16 -14.80 -20.34
CA GLU A 99 -3.51 -15.00 -20.87
C GLU A 99 -3.56 -14.69 -22.37
N ALA A 100 -3.00 -13.56 -22.81
CA ALA A 100 -2.91 -13.18 -24.22
C ALA A 100 -2.14 -14.23 -25.05
N TYR A 101 -1.03 -14.74 -24.53
CA TYR A 101 -0.25 -15.79 -25.19
C TYR A 101 -1.06 -17.10 -25.31
N SER A 102 -1.75 -17.49 -24.24
CA SER A 102 -2.61 -18.69 -24.25
C SER A 102 -3.76 -18.57 -25.24
N LEU A 103 -4.33 -17.36 -25.39
CA LEU A 103 -5.41 -17.08 -26.33
C LEU A 103 -4.91 -17.14 -27.78
N ALA A 104 -3.74 -16.53 -28.04
CA ALA A 104 -3.10 -16.57 -29.36
C ALA A 104 -2.75 -18.01 -29.77
N LEU A 105 -2.26 -18.83 -28.82
CA LEU A 105 -1.96 -20.24 -29.09
C LEU A 105 -3.23 -21.05 -29.40
N LYS A 106 -4.32 -20.81 -28.67
CA LYS A 106 -5.63 -21.42 -28.96
C LYS A 106 -6.16 -21.02 -30.33
N GLN A 107 -6.07 -19.75 -30.70
CA GLN A 107 -6.46 -19.26 -32.02
C GLN A 107 -5.60 -19.90 -33.13
N ALA A 108 -4.28 -20.00 -32.95
CA ALA A 108 -3.40 -20.65 -33.91
C ALA A 108 -3.71 -22.15 -34.07
N ALA A 109 -4.08 -22.83 -32.99
CA ALA A 109 -4.51 -24.23 -33.04
C ALA A 109 -5.84 -24.39 -33.81
N GLN A 110 -6.84 -23.55 -33.52
CA GLN A 110 -8.12 -23.55 -34.24
C GLN A 110 -7.96 -23.26 -35.73
N LEU A 111 -7.11 -22.28 -36.07
CA LEU A 111 -6.83 -21.93 -37.46
C LEU A 111 -6.18 -23.10 -38.22
N ASN A 112 -5.27 -23.84 -37.58
CA ASN A 112 -4.66 -25.03 -38.17
C ASN A 112 -5.66 -26.17 -38.37
N ASP A 113 -6.58 -26.37 -37.43
CA ASP A 113 -7.62 -27.39 -37.56
C ASP A 113 -8.63 -27.05 -38.67
N ASP A 114 -9.03 -25.78 -38.78
CA ASP A 114 -9.88 -25.33 -39.88
C ASP A 114 -9.18 -25.42 -41.24
N LEU A 115 -7.88 -25.11 -41.30
CA LEU A 115 -7.10 -25.25 -42.53
C LEU A 115 -6.97 -26.74 -42.94
N LYS A 116 -6.74 -27.64 -41.98
CA LYS A 116 -6.75 -29.08 -42.23
C LYS A 116 -8.10 -29.58 -42.72
N ARG A 117 -9.21 -29.08 -42.17
CA ARG A 117 -10.56 -29.42 -42.62
C ARG A 117 -10.79 -28.95 -44.06
N GLN A 118 -10.43 -27.72 -44.40
CA GLN A 118 -10.54 -27.20 -45.76
C GLN A 118 -9.68 -27.99 -46.76
N LEU A 119 -8.46 -28.38 -46.38
CA LEU A 119 -7.60 -29.21 -47.23
C LEU A 119 -8.20 -30.60 -47.45
N ASN A 120 -8.77 -31.21 -46.41
CA ASN A 120 -9.42 -32.52 -46.52
C ASN A 120 -10.70 -32.44 -47.37
N ASP A 121 -11.51 -31.39 -47.25
CA ASP A 121 -12.68 -31.17 -48.11
C ASP A 121 -12.28 -30.90 -49.57
N GLN A 122 -11.21 -30.15 -49.81
CA GLN A 122 -10.66 -30.00 -51.16
C GLN A 122 -10.13 -31.33 -51.71
N ALA A 123 -9.46 -32.15 -50.90
CA ALA A 123 -9.02 -33.47 -51.32
C ALA A 123 -10.20 -34.40 -51.63
N ALA A 124 -11.26 -34.35 -50.80
CA ALA A 124 -12.49 -35.12 -51.00
C ALA A 124 -13.24 -34.69 -52.27
N THR A 125 -13.41 -33.39 -52.51
CA THR A 125 -14.03 -32.88 -53.75
C THR A 125 -13.22 -33.23 -55.00
N VAL A 126 -11.88 -33.21 -54.94
CA VAL A 126 -11.03 -33.66 -56.05
C VAL A 126 -11.17 -35.16 -56.29
N LEU A 127 -11.27 -35.96 -55.23
CA LEU A 127 -11.52 -37.40 -55.33
C LEU A 127 -12.89 -37.68 -55.94
N GLU A 128 -13.95 -36.97 -55.52
CA GLU A 128 -15.30 -37.08 -56.09
C GLU A 128 -15.35 -36.67 -57.56
N VAL A 129 -14.61 -35.62 -57.96
CA VAL A 129 -14.49 -35.22 -59.37
C VAL A 129 -13.75 -36.29 -60.18
N ARG A 130 -12.73 -36.93 -59.61
CA ARG A 130 -12.02 -38.04 -60.27
C ARG A 130 -12.86 -39.30 -60.40
N THR A 131 -13.62 -39.68 -59.38
CA THR A 131 -14.50 -40.85 -59.44
C THR A 131 -15.66 -40.61 -60.41
N SER A 132 -16.23 -39.40 -60.45
CA SER A 132 -17.26 -38.97 -61.41
C SER A 132 -16.74 -38.95 -62.87
N ARG A 133 -15.49 -38.53 -63.09
CA ARG A 133 -14.85 -38.65 -64.42
C ARG A 133 -14.70 -40.11 -64.86
N ASN A 134 -14.37 -41.03 -63.96
CA ASN A 134 -14.19 -42.43 -64.35
C ASN A 134 -15.53 -43.12 -64.63
N THR A 135 -16.59 -42.82 -63.86
CA THR A 135 -17.93 -43.38 -64.12
C THR A 135 -18.53 -42.84 -65.42
N SER A 136 -18.31 -41.57 -65.77
CA SER A 136 -18.76 -41.01 -67.05
C SER A 136 -18.05 -41.62 -68.27
N ILE A 137 -16.75 -41.93 -68.17
CA ILE A 137 -16.01 -42.62 -69.25
C ILE A 137 -16.53 -44.05 -69.42
N ILE A 138 -16.74 -44.79 -68.32
CA ILE A 138 -17.28 -46.16 -68.39
C ILE A 138 -18.69 -46.16 -68.99
N ALA A 139 -19.55 -45.22 -68.58
CA ALA A 139 -20.90 -45.07 -69.14
C ALA A 139 -20.87 -44.75 -70.64
N ALA A 140 -19.95 -43.90 -71.10
CA ALA A 140 -19.79 -43.57 -72.52
C ALA A 140 -19.34 -44.79 -73.35
N VAL A 141 -18.40 -45.60 -72.84
CA VAL A 141 -17.96 -46.83 -73.52
C VAL A 141 -19.09 -47.83 -73.64
N ILE A 142 -19.89 -48.02 -72.59
CA ILE A 142 -21.07 -48.92 -72.62
C ILE A 142 -22.11 -48.43 -73.63
N ALA A 143 -22.38 -47.12 -73.69
CA ALA A 143 -23.31 -46.54 -74.65
C ALA A 143 -22.86 -46.76 -76.10
N ILE A 144 -21.57 -46.60 -76.40
CA ILE A 144 -21.00 -46.85 -77.73
C ILE A 144 -21.10 -48.34 -78.10
N CYS A 145 -20.80 -49.24 -77.17
CA CYS A 145 -20.97 -50.69 -77.40
C CYS A 145 -22.43 -51.08 -77.66
N CYS A 146 -23.39 -50.53 -76.91
CA CYS A 146 -24.82 -50.74 -77.16
C CYS A 146 -25.26 -50.19 -78.53
N ALA A 147 -24.79 -49.00 -78.91
CA ALA A 147 -25.11 -48.42 -80.22
C ALA A 147 -24.57 -49.28 -81.38
N LEU A 148 -23.35 -49.80 -81.24
CA LEU A 148 -22.75 -50.71 -82.21
C LEU A 148 -23.51 -52.04 -82.31
N LEU A 149 -23.96 -52.61 -81.19
CA LEU A 149 -24.78 -53.83 -81.18
C LEU A 149 -26.13 -53.62 -81.89
N ILE A 150 -26.78 -52.47 -81.67
CA ILE A 150 -28.02 -52.12 -82.37
C ILE A 150 -27.78 -52.01 -83.88
N LEU A 151 -26.66 -51.41 -84.28
CA LEU A 151 -26.27 -51.29 -85.69
C LEU A 151 -25.99 -52.65 -86.34
N VAL A 152 -25.29 -53.54 -85.65
CA VAL A 152 -25.02 -54.91 -86.13
C VAL A 152 -26.31 -55.72 -86.28
N VAL A 153 -27.24 -55.61 -85.32
CA VAL A 153 -28.55 -56.27 -85.39
C VAL A 153 -29.41 -55.69 -86.52
N ALA A 154 -29.29 -54.41 -86.82
CA ALA A 154 -30.02 -53.77 -87.92
C ALA A 154 -29.49 -54.16 -89.30
N VAL A 155 -28.19 -54.45 -89.44
CA VAL A 155 -27.56 -54.86 -90.72
C VAL A 155 -27.77 -56.36 -91.01
N LEU A 156 -28.02 -57.18 -89.99
CA LEU A 156 -28.28 -58.63 -90.14
C LEU A 156 -29.76 -58.96 -90.46
N LYS A 157 -30.60 -57.97 -90.74
CA LYS A 157 -32.04 -58.11 -91.00
C LYS A 157 -32.37 -57.66 -92.42
#